data_AF-A0A957AJV0-F1
#
_entry.id   AF-A0A957AJV0-F1
#
_cell.length_a   1.000
_cell.length_b   1.000
_cell.length_c   1.000
_cell.angle_alpha   90.00
_cell.angle_beta   90.00
_cell.angle_gamma   90.00
#
_symmetry.space_group_name_H-M   'P 1'
#
loop_
_entity.id
_entity.type
_entity.pdbx_description
1 polymer ?
#
loop_
_entity_poly.entity_id
_entity_poly.type
_entity_poly.pdbx_seq_one_letter_code
_entity_poly.pdbx_strand_id
1 'polypeptide(L)'
;INLNIGVMRSGDWPSTVPGECEIRCRVSFFPDMSRDEMHRTIETTVMAACAGDPWLEAHPPVITYNGFDTNGCAIDAEDPFIRALENASLDGTDFPLDPQVGTAVNDMRYYIFRGVPSTCYGADGGNAHAVDEWLDLPSMPRLARTMAALLVDWCEVA
;
A
#
# COMPACT_ATOMS: atom_id res chain seq x y z
N ILE A 1 5.79 -2.80 -6.64
CA ILE A 1 6.84 -2.40 -5.67
C ILE A 1 7.49 -1.11 -6.17
N ASN A 2 7.68 -0.13 -5.30
CA ASN A 2 8.26 1.17 -5.63
C ASN A 2 9.13 1.72 -4.47
N LEU A 3 10.10 2.55 -4.85
CA LEU A 3 10.73 3.55 -4.01
C LEU A 3 10.35 4.90 -4.62
N ASN A 4 9.81 5.81 -3.81
CA ASN A 4 9.47 7.16 -4.23
C ASN A 4 10.17 8.17 -3.32
N ILE A 5 11.05 9.00 -3.87
CA ILE A 5 11.61 10.15 -3.16
C ILE A 5 10.61 11.31 -3.32
N GLY A 6 9.76 11.49 -2.32
CA GLY A 6 8.67 12.48 -2.38
C GLY A 6 9.11 13.89 -2.00
N VAL A 7 10.16 14.02 -1.18
CA VAL A 7 10.67 15.31 -0.71
C VAL A 7 12.19 15.27 -0.61
N MET A 8 12.84 16.35 -1.07
CA MET A 8 14.26 16.62 -0.84
C MET A 8 14.42 18.09 -0.46
N ARG A 9 15.18 18.36 0.60
CA ARG A 9 15.46 19.73 1.08
C ARG A 9 16.95 19.84 1.42
N SER A 10 17.63 20.87 0.93
CA SER A 10 19.05 21.08 1.20
C SER A 10 19.47 22.52 0.93
N GLY A 11 20.39 23.02 1.76
CA GLY A 11 21.06 24.30 1.59
C GLY A 11 20.20 25.52 1.92
N ASP A 12 20.89 26.61 2.30
CA ASP A 12 20.26 27.86 2.75
C ASP A 12 20.71 29.08 1.93
N TRP A 13 21.82 28.97 1.17
CA TRP A 13 22.38 30.08 0.41
C TRP A 13 23.18 29.62 -0.82
N PRO A 14 23.06 30.27 -2.00
CA PRO A 14 23.71 29.82 -3.24
C PRO A 14 25.26 29.78 -3.22
N SER A 15 25.90 30.62 -2.41
CA SER A 15 27.38 30.67 -2.29
C SER A 15 27.92 29.93 -1.06
N THR A 16 27.11 29.08 -0.43
CA THR A 16 27.48 28.32 0.77
C THR A 16 27.33 26.84 0.47
N VAL A 17 28.33 26.04 0.84
CA VAL A 17 28.22 24.57 0.79
C VAL A 17 27.14 24.14 1.78
N PRO A 18 26.10 23.39 1.37
CA PRO A 18 25.04 22.95 2.28
C PRO A 18 25.58 22.14 3.47
N GLY A 19 25.08 22.45 4.67
CA GLY A 19 25.43 21.71 5.89
C GLY A 19 24.56 20.47 6.13
N GLU A 20 23.38 20.41 5.53
CA GLU A 20 22.44 19.29 5.66
C GLU A 20 21.61 19.06 4.40
N CYS A 21 21.08 17.83 4.31
CA CYS A 21 20.10 17.43 3.32
C CYS A 21 19.10 16.47 3.98
N GLU A 22 17.81 16.74 3.84
CA GLU A 22 16.73 15.85 4.26
C GLU A 22 16.08 15.22 3.02
N ILE A 23 16.04 13.89 2.98
CA ILE A 23 15.33 13.11 1.97
C ILE A 23 14.18 12.37 2.65
N ARG A 24 12.95 12.59 2.21
CA ARG A 24 11.78 11.82 2.65
C ARG A 24 11.28 10.96 1.51
N CYS A 25 11.20 9.67 1.75
CA CYS A 25 10.79 8.71 0.76
C CYS A 25 9.77 7.71 1.30
N ARG A 26 9.09 7.02 0.37
CA ARG A 26 8.25 5.85 0.66
C ARG A 26 8.83 4.67 -0.07
N VAL A 27 9.01 3.57 0.64
CA VAL A 27 9.42 2.28 0.07
C VAL A 27 8.28 1.27 0.28
N SER A 28 8.02 0.44 -0.72
CA SER A 28 7.15 -0.74 -0.59
C SER A 28 7.95 -2.02 -0.74
N PHE A 29 7.41 -3.10 -0.20
CA PHE A 29 7.97 -4.43 -0.25
C PHE A 29 6.86 -5.48 -0.33
N PHE A 30 7.22 -6.69 -0.71
CA PHE A 30 6.28 -7.79 -0.86
C PHE A 30 5.85 -8.33 0.52
N PRO A 31 4.66 -8.96 0.63
CA PRO A 31 4.14 -9.49 1.89
C PRO A 31 4.97 -10.61 2.54
N ASP A 32 5.81 -11.29 1.76
CA ASP A 32 6.72 -12.35 2.24
C ASP A 32 7.99 -11.80 2.91
N MET A 33 8.24 -10.49 2.80
CA MET A 33 9.30 -9.79 3.51
C MET A 33 8.71 -9.07 4.73
N SER A 34 9.35 -9.26 5.88
CA SER A 34 8.99 -8.51 7.09
C SER A 34 9.49 -7.06 7.01
N ARG A 35 8.80 -6.18 7.73
CA ARG A 35 9.23 -4.80 7.96
C ARG A 35 10.67 -4.73 8.45
N ASP A 36 11.04 -5.57 9.41
CA ASP A 36 12.38 -5.55 10.01
C ASP A 36 13.46 -6.00 9.00
N GLU A 37 13.14 -6.91 8.08
CA GLU A 37 14.02 -7.25 6.96
C GLU A 37 14.18 -6.09 5.99
N MET A 38 13.09 -5.39 5.67
CA MET A 38 13.17 -4.20 4.83
C MET A 38 13.96 -3.07 5.50
N HIS A 39 13.79 -2.85 6.81
CA HIS A 39 14.59 -1.86 7.55
C HIS A 39 16.09 -2.17 7.45
N ARG A 40 16.48 -3.40 7.75
CA ARG A 40 17.87 -3.84 7.61
C ARG A 40 18.39 -3.69 6.17
N THR A 41 17.54 -3.97 5.19
CA THR A 41 17.90 -3.80 3.77
C THR A 41 18.17 -2.35 3.43
N ILE A 42 17.32 -1.42 3.88
CA ILE A 42 17.48 0.02 3.69
C ILE A 42 18.77 0.50 4.38
N GLU A 43 18.94 0.20 5.66
CA GLU A 43 20.09 0.62 6.45
C GLU A 43 21.40 0.12 5.84
N THR A 44 21.46 -1.17 5.49
CA THR A 44 22.66 -1.76 4.86
C THR A 44 22.96 -1.11 3.52
N THR A 45 21.94 -0.88 2.69
CA THR A 45 22.10 -0.28 1.36
C THR A 45 22.60 1.16 1.47
N VAL A 46 22.03 1.95 2.38
CA VAL A 46 22.43 3.34 2.60
C VAL A 46 23.88 3.41 3.13
N MET A 47 24.21 2.61 4.15
CA MET A 47 25.56 2.61 4.72
C MET A 47 26.62 2.14 3.73
N ALA A 48 26.29 1.16 2.87
CA ALA A 48 27.18 0.72 1.80
C ALA A 48 27.44 1.84 0.77
N ALA A 49 26.44 2.67 0.47
CA ALA A 49 26.61 3.83 -0.40
C ALA A 49 27.48 4.92 0.25
N CYS A 50 27.35 5.13 1.57
CA CYS A 50 28.19 6.09 2.31
C CYS A 50 29.68 5.74 2.28
N ALA A 51 30.03 4.44 2.29
CA ALA A 51 31.43 4.00 2.25
C ALA A 51 32.19 4.40 0.97
N GLY A 52 31.48 4.86 -0.07
CA GLY A 52 32.08 5.36 -1.31
C GLY A 52 32.42 6.85 -1.29
N ASP A 53 32.09 7.59 -0.24
CA ASP A 53 32.23 9.06 -0.16
C ASP A 53 32.87 9.49 1.18
N PRO A 54 34.03 10.18 1.17
CA PRO A 54 34.72 10.56 2.41
C PRO A 54 33.91 11.46 3.35
N TRP A 55 33.00 12.28 2.82
CA TRP A 55 32.18 13.15 3.66
C TRP A 55 31.07 12.34 4.33
N LEU A 56 30.39 11.45 3.60
CA LEU A 56 29.36 10.56 4.15
C LEU A 56 29.92 9.49 5.11
N GLU A 57 31.16 9.04 4.90
CA GLU A 57 31.83 8.14 5.84
C GLU A 57 32.08 8.83 7.20
N ALA A 58 32.50 10.10 7.18
CA ALA A 58 32.68 10.91 8.38
C ALA A 58 31.36 11.44 8.99
N HIS A 59 30.29 11.54 8.17
CA HIS A 59 28.99 12.09 8.54
C HIS A 59 27.85 11.18 8.03
N PRO A 60 27.70 9.96 8.60
CA PRO A 60 26.67 9.04 8.14
C PRO A 60 25.27 9.61 8.36
N PRO A 61 24.33 9.39 7.43
CA PRO A 61 22.97 9.90 7.54
C PRO A 61 22.23 9.24 8.70
N VAL A 62 21.35 10.00 9.35
CA VAL A 62 20.40 9.46 10.33
C VAL A 62 19.18 8.93 9.59
N ILE A 63 18.89 7.64 9.75
CA ILE A 63 17.72 6.99 9.16
C ILE A 63 16.61 6.93 10.21
N THR A 64 15.44 7.44 9.85
CA THR A 64 14.25 7.41 10.72
C THR A 64 13.04 6.89 9.95
N TYR A 65 12.24 6.04 10.59
CA TYR A 65 11.00 5.50 10.03
C TYR A 65 9.81 6.27 10.60
N ASN A 66 9.27 7.18 9.78
CA ASN A 66 8.15 8.04 10.15
C ASN A 66 6.96 7.79 9.21
N GLY A 67 5.75 7.68 9.77
CA GLY A 67 4.52 7.49 9.00
C GLY A 67 4.14 6.01 8.84
N PHE A 68 3.88 5.58 7.61
CA PHE A 68 3.46 4.20 7.34
C PHE A 68 4.63 3.23 7.49
N ASP A 69 4.60 2.47 8.59
CA ASP A 69 5.59 1.46 8.92
C ASP A 69 4.89 0.14 9.27
N THR A 70 4.69 -0.72 8.27
CA THR A 70 3.79 -1.88 8.38
C THR A 70 4.20 -3.01 7.45
N ASN A 71 3.96 -4.26 7.87
CA ASN A 71 4.13 -5.43 7.01
C ASN A 71 3.14 -5.40 5.83
N GLY A 72 3.49 -6.07 4.74
CA GLY A 72 2.50 -6.43 3.71
C GLY A 72 1.50 -7.46 4.23
N CYS A 73 0.39 -7.61 3.51
CA CYS A 73 -0.62 -8.64 3.79
C CYS A 73 -1.11 -9.25 2.46
N ALA A 74 -1.55 -10.50 2.54
CA ALA A 74 -2.24 -11.20 1.46
C ALA A 74 -3.38 -12.03 2.06
N ILE A 75 -4.38 -12.32 1.24
CA ILE A 75 -5.47 -13.25 1.54
C ILE A 75 -5.51 -14.30 0.43
N ASP A 76 -5.81 -15.54 0.79
CA ASP A 76 -5.98 -16.62 -0.18
C ASP A 76 -7.22 -16.36 -1.05
N ALA A 77 -7.11 -16.53 -2.35
CA ALA A 77 -8.24 -16.42 -3.27
C ALA A 77 -9.29 -17.51 -3.02
N GLU A 78 -8.87 -18.63 -2.42
CA GLU A 78 -9.74 -19.74 -2.02
C GLU A 78 -10.38 -19.55 -0.64
N ASP A 79 -10.09 -18.46 0.07
CA ASP A 79 -10.70 -18.19 1.36
C ASP A 79 -12.23 -18.11 1.22
N PRO A 80 -13.01 -18.73 2.13
CA PRO A 80 -14.47 -18.72 2.05
C PRO A 80 -15.09 -17.33 1.93
N PHE A 81 -14.48 -16.32 2.57
CA PHE A 81 -14.95 -14.93 2.46
C PHE A 81 -14.75 -14.36 1.06
N ILE A 82 -13.64 -14.69 0.40
CA ILE A 82 -13.37 -14.27 -0.98
C ILE A 82 -14.32 -14.95 -1.95
N ARG A 83 -14.57 -16.26 -1.76
CA ARG A 83 -15.54 -17.02 -2.57
C ARG A 83 -16.98 -16.50 -2.38
N ALA A 84 -17.37 -16.13 -1.16
CA ALA A 84 -18.67 -15.53 -0.91
C ALA A 84 -18.82 -14.17 -1.63
N LEU A 85 -17.78 -13.32 -1.60
CA LEU A 85 -17.79 -12.05 -2.35
C LEU A 85 -17.87 -12.27 -3.87
N GLU A 86 -17.17 -13.29 -4.40
CA GLU A 86 -17.23 -13.65 -5.81
C GLU A 86 -18.64 -14.07 -6.24
N ASN A 87 -19.26 -14.96 -5.46
CA ASN A 87 -20.65 -15.38 -5.69
C ASN A 87 -21.61 -14.19 -5.62
N ALA A 88 -21.45 -13.31 -4.62
CA ALA A 88 -22.27 -12.11 -4.47
C ALA A 88 -22.11 -11.12 -5.64
N SER A 89 -20.94 -11.05 -6.26
CA SER A 89 -20.72 -10.21 -7.44
C SER A 89 -21.43 -10.76 -8.67
N LEU A 90 -21.51 -12.08 -8.81
CA LEU A 90 -22.21 -12.76 -9.90
C LEU A 90 -23.74 -12.79 -9.70
N ASP A 91 -24.23 -12.57 -8.48
CA ASP A 91 -25.66 -12.60 -8.17
C ASP A 91 -26.40 -11.38 -8.77
N GLY A 92 -27.02 -11.61 -9.92
CA GLY A 92 -27.80 -10.60 -10.64
C GLY A 92 -26.95 -9.56 -11.37
N THR A 93 -25.67 -9.84 -11.61
CA THR A 93 -24.79 -9.01 -12.45
C THR A 93 -23.92 -9.85 -13.39
N ASP A 94 -23.60 -9.34 -14.57
CA ASP A 94 -22.63 -9.96 -15.51
C ASP A 94 -21.18 -9.50 -15.25
N PHE A 95 -20.87 -9.12 -14.00
CA PHE A 95 -19.57 -8.56 -13.63
C PHE A 95 -18.82 -9.53 -12.70
N PRO A 96 -17.99 -10.44 -13.25
CA PRO A 96 -17.09 -11.24 -12.43
C PRO A 96 -16.11 -10.33 -11.70
N LEU A 97 -15.70 -10.75 -10.49
CA LEU A 97 -14.58 -10.10 -9.83
C LEU A 97 -13.32 -10.23 -10.68
N ASP A 98 -12.52 -9.18 -10.71
CA ASP A 98 -11.17 -9.19 -11.24
C ASP A 98 -10.19 -9.04 -10.06
N PRO A 99 -9.60 -10.14 -9.56
CA PRO A 99 -8.68 -10.08 -8.43
C PRO A 99 -7.42 -9.29 -8.78
N GLN A 100 -7.16 -8.23 -8.01
CA GLN A 100 -6.03 -7.34 -8.22
C GLN A 100 -5.08 -7.36 -7.02
N VAL A 101 -3.78 -7.29 -7.30
CA VAL A 101 -2.75 -7.08 -6.27
C VAL A 101 -2.51 -5.59 -6.11
N GLY A 102 -2.86 -5.04 -4.95
CA GLY A 102 -2.61 -3.64 -4.63
C GLY A 102 -1.14 -3.35 -4.32
N THR A 103 -0.59 -2.27 -4.88
CA THR A 103 0.75 -1.74 -4.52
C THR A 103 0.68 -0.56 -3.53
N ALA A 104 -0.54 -0.15 -3.20
CA ALA A 104 -0.88 0.79 -2.13
C ALA A 104 -1.25 0.03 -0.85
N VAL A 105 -1.01 0.65 0.30
CA VAL A 105 -1.48 0.11 1.58
C VAL A 105 -2.94 0.51 1.80
N ASN A 106 -3.73 -0.38 2.39
CA ASN A 106 -5.07 -0.09 2.87
C ASN A 106 -5.30 -0.79 4.23
N ASP A 107 -6.35 -0.43 4.95
CA ASP A 107 -6.55 -0.85 6.35
C ASP A 107 -7.05 -2.29 6.53
N MET A 108 -7.34 -3.03 5.45
CA MET A 108 -7.66 -4.47 5.52
C MET A 108 -6.56 -5.27 6.24
N ARG A 109 -5.31 -4.79 6.15
CA ARG A 109 -4.14 -5.39 6.81
C ARG A 109 -4.34 -5.60 8.30
N TYR A 110 -5.00 -4.67 9.01
CA TYR A 110 -5.19 -4.79 10.46
C TYR A 110 -6.11 -5.95 10.84
N TYR A 111 -7.12 -6.23 10.00
CA TYR A 111 -8.01 -7.37 10.17
C TYR A 111 -7.29 -8.68 9.86
N ILE A 112 -6.53 -8.72 8.76
CA ILE A 112 -5.70 -9.88 8.40
C ILE A 112 -4.69 -10.21 9.52
N PHE A 113 -4.04 -9.19 10.11
CA PHE A 113 -3.11 -9.38 11.24
C PHE A 113 -3.79 -9.91 12.52
N ARG A 114 -5.12 -9.92 12.57
CA ARG A 114 -5.94 -10.48 13.66
C ARG A 114 -6.63 -11.78 13.27
N GLY A 115 -6.30 -12.35 12.10
CA GLY A 115 -6.90 -13.57 11.60
C GLY A 115 -8.34 -13.39 11.11
N VAL A 116 -8.77 -12.16 10.83
CA VAL A 116 -10.07 -11.87 10.23
C VAL A 116 -9.87 -11.77 8.71
N PRO A 117 -10.48 -12.66 7.90
CA PRO A 117 -10.44 -12.56 6.45
C PRO A 117 -10.95 -11.20 5.99
N SER A 118 -10.22 -10.52 5.10
CA SER A 118 -10.57 -9.19 4.61
C SER A 118 -9.95 -8.92 3.26
N THR A 119 -10.68 -8.20 2.42
CA THR A 119 -10.21 -7.68 1.13
C THR A 119 -10.67 -6.25 0.95
N CYS A 120 -10.15 -5.57 -0.08
CA CYS A 120 -10.58 -4.24 -0.47
C CYS A 120 -11.40 -4.34 -1.76
N TYR A 121 -12.71 -4.13 -1.65
CA TYR A 121 -13.65 -4.12 -2.77
C TYR A 121 -14.38 -2.78 -2.82
N GLY A 122 -14.56 -2.23 -4.02
CA GLY A 122 -15.05 -0.86 -4.18
C GLY A 122 -15.52 -0.57 -5.59
N ALA A 123 -15.93 0.68 -5.78
CA ALA A 123 -16.37 1.23 -7.05
C ALA A 123 -15.18 1.48 -7.99
N ASP A 124 -15.47 1.52 -9.30
CA ASP A 124 -14.46 1.79 -10.31
C ASP A 124 -14.12 3.28 -10.35
N GLY A 125 -12.87 3.60 -10.67
CA GLY A 125 -12.37 4.96 -10.75
C GLY A 125 -10.92 5.01 -11.20
N GLY A 126 -10.29 6.17 -11.09
CA GLY A 126 -8.91 6.33 -11.51
C GLY A 126 -8.24 7.57 -10.96
N ASN A 127 -6.92 7.65 -11.17
CA ASN A 127 -6.08 8.79 -10.80
C ASN A 127 -6.06 9.11 -9.29
N ALA A 128 -6.14 8.10 -8.43
CA ALA A 128 -5.97 8.30 -6.98
C ALA A 128 -4.66 9.06 -6.69
N HIS A 129 -4.76 10.13 -5.90
CA HIS A 129 -3.65 11.05 -5.59
C HIS A 129 -3.05 11.79 -6.80
N ALA A 130 -3.78 11.90 -7.90
CA ALA A 130 -3.36 12.64 -9.08
C ALA A 130 -4.40 13.67 -9.51
N VAL A 131 -4.03 14.52 -10.47
CA VAL A 131 -4.98 15.43 -11.11
C VAL A 131 -6.06 14.62 -11.83
N ASP A 132 -7.26 15.19 -11.90
CA ASP A 132 -8.42 14.55 -12.51
C ASP A 132 -8.73 13.17 -11.90
N GLU A 133 -8.66 13.07 -10.56
CA GLU A 133 -9.20 11.92 -9.80
C GLU A 133 -10.71 11.80 -10.06
N TRP A 134 -11.18 10.59 -10.38
CA TRP A 134 -12.55 10.36 -10.81
C TRP A 134 -13.12 9.01 -10.36
N LEU A 135 -14.45 8.93 -10.37
CA LEU A 135 -15.26 7.78 -9.97
C LEU A 135 -16.29 7.45 -11.06
N ASP A 136 -16.42 6.18 -11.45
CA ASP A 136 -17.45 5.70 -12.37
C ASP A 136 -18.80 5.62 -11.64
N LEU A 137 -19.68 6.61 -11.82
CA LEU A 137 -21.00 6.60 -11.17
C LEU A 137 -21.83 5.34 -11.50
N PRO A 138 -21.85 4.82 -12.75
CA PRO A 138 -22.42 3.52 -13.07
C PRO A 138 -21.90 2.32 -12.26
N SER A 139 -20.72 2.38 -11.66
CA SER A 139 -20.19 1.30 -10.80
C SER A 139 -20.82 1.27 -9.41
N MET A 140 -21.36 2.40 -8.93
CA MET A 140 -21.90 2.52 -7.58
C MET A 140 -23.10 1.59 -7.33
N PRO A 141 -24.10 1.46 -8.23
CA PRO A 141 -25.17 0.49 -8.05
C PRO A 141 -24.68 -0.98 -8.07
N ARG A 142 -23.61 -1.29 -8.83
CA ARG A 142 -23.00 -2.64 -8.85
C ARG A 142 -22.42 -2.95 -7.47
N LEU A 143 -21.56 -2.06 -6.96
CA LEU A 143 -20.99 -2.15 -5.62
C LEU A 143 -22.06 -2.35 -4.56
N ALA A 144 -23.11 -1.51 -4.55
CA ALA A 144 -24.17 -1.58 -3.55
C ALA A 144 -24.92 -2.93 -3.58
N ARG A 145 -25.20 -3.46 -4.79
CA ARG A 145 -25.86 -4.77 -4.95
C ARG A 145 -24.97 -5.90 -4.45
N THR A 146 -23.70 -5.94 -4.87
CA THR A 146 -22.75 -6.98 -4.43
C THR A 146 -22.59 -6.98 -2.92
N MET A 147 -22.45 -5.80 -2.30
CA MET A 147 -22.34 -5.69 -0.85
C MET A 147 -23.62 -6.16 -0.14
N ALA A 148 -24.80 -5.85 -0.68
CA ALA A 148 -26.06 -6.31 -0.11
C ALA A 148 -26.21 -7.84 -0.22
N ALA A 149 -25.91 -8.43 -1.39
CA ALA A 149 -25.94 -9.87 -1.60
C ALA A 149 -24.96 -10.60 -0.68
N LEU A 150 -23.73 -10.09 -0.56
CA LEU A 150 -22.73 -10.63 0.36
C LEU A 150 -23.22 -10.60 1.81
N LEU A 151 -23.80 -9.49 2.27
CA LEU A 151 -24.28 -9.38 3.64
C LEU A 151 -25.43 -10.35 3.93
N VAL A 152 -26.35 -10.53 2.98
CA VAL A 152 -27.48 -11.46 3.11
C VAL A 152 -26.99 -12.90 3.19
N ASP A 153 -26.10 -13.30 2.28
CA ASP A 153 -25.55 -14.66 2.20
C ASP A 153 -24.64 -14.96 3.41
N TRP A 154 -23.64 -14.11 3.66
CA TRP A 154 -22.63 -14.32 4.70
C TRP A 154 -23.20 -14.29 6.11
N CYS A 155 -24.23 -13.48 6.36
CA CYS A 155 -24.88 -13.40 7.66
C CYS A 155 -26.08 -14.35 7.80
N GLU A 156 -26.45 -15.07 6.73
CA GLU A 156 -27.59 -15.99 6.71
C GLU A 156 -28.93 -15.33 7.11
N VAL A 157 -29.17 -14.10 6.63
CA VAL A 157 -30.33 -13.27 7.04
C VAL A 157 -31.45 -13.19 5.99
N ALA A 158 -31.47 -14.10 5.02
CA ALA A 158 -32.52 -14.24 3.99
C ALA A 158 -33.79 -14.93 4.52
#